data_AF-A0A8T4EJ68-F1
#
_entry.id   AF-A0A8T4EJ68-F1
#
_cell.length_a   1.000
_cell.length_b   1.000
_cell.length_c   1.000
_cell.angle_alpha   90.00
_cell.angle_beta   90.00
_cell.angle_gamma   90.00
#
_symmetry.space_group_name_H-M   'P 1'
#
loop_
_entity.id
_entity.type
_entity.pdbx_description
1 polymer ?
#
loop_
_entity_poly.entity_id
_entity_poly.type
_entity_poly.pdbx_seq_one_letter_code
_entity_poly.pdbx_strand_id
1 'polypeptide(L)'
;MPKKRVKYHEGYFIGMWMAICAPLGIPIGLFIGGPAFIGAGVALGVSIGLAIGAAIEAEHRKAGRIRPLTKEEERRKKISVFVGVIVFLIGALVAVLMLVS
;
A
#
# COMPACT_ATOMS: atom_id res chain seq x y z
N MET A 1 -37.24 6.84 -1.50
CA MET A 1 -36.04 6.89 -2.38
C MET A 1 -35.10 5.74 -2.01
N PRO A 2 -34.81 4.78 -2.92
CA PRO A 2 -33.78 3.78 -2.63
C PRO A 2 -32.42 4.48 -2.56
N LYS A 3 -31.68 4.31 -1.44
CA LYS A 3 -30.31 4.85 -1.29
C LYS A 3 -29.44 4.31 -2.41
N LYS A 4 -28.92 5.19 -3.28
CA LYS A 4 -27.96 4.86 -4.34
C LYS A 4 -26.75 4.19 -3.68
N ARG A 5 -26.63 2.87 -3.82
CA ARG A 5 -25.53 2.11 -3.19
C ARG A 5 -24.22 2.56 -3.81
N VAL A 6 -23.39 3.26 -3.04
CA VAL A 6 -22.07 3.73 -3.46
C VAL A 6 -21.22 2.50 -3.80
N LYS A 7 -20.70 2.44 -5.04
CA LYS A 7 -19.77 1.40 -5.47
C LYS A 7 -18.34 1.92 -5.28
N TYR A 8 -17.52 1.15 -4.57
CA TYR A 8 -16.10 1.45 -4.36
C TYR A 8 -15.30 1.04 -5.60
N HIS A 9 -14.23 1.77 -5.91
CA HIS A 9 -13.32 1.37 -6.97
C HIS A 9 -12.45 0.19 -6.49
N GLU A 10 -11.98 -0.61 -7.45
CA GLU A 10 -11.03 -1.67 -7.18
C GLU A 10 -9.74 -1.12 -6.54
N GLY A 11 -9.23 -1.82 -5.53
CA GLY A 11 -8.07 -1.43 -4.73
C GLY A 11 -8.33 -0.35 -3.68
N TYR A 12 -9.57 0.10 -3.47
CA TYR A 12 -9.88 1.12 -2.45
C TYR A 12 -9.51 0.65 -1.04
N PHE A 13 -10.00 -0.54 -0.65
CA PHE A 13 -9.77 -1.06 0.70
C PHE A 13 -8.32 -1.51 0.87
N ILE A 14 -7.74 -2.14 -0.15
CA ILE A 14 -6.31 -2.48 -0.15
C ILE A 14 -5.44 -1.24 0.05
N GLY A 15 -5.68 -0.18 -0.73
CA GLY A 15 -4.93 1.07 -0.62
C GLY A 15 -5.06 1.72 0.76
N MET A 16 -6.27 1.76 1.30
CA MET A 16 -6.55 2.33 2.62
C MET A 16 -5.82 1.57 3.74
N TRP A 17 -5.91 0.24 3.76
CA TRP A 17 -5.27 -0.56 4.80
C TRP A 17 -3.75 -0.58 4.69
N MET A 18 -3.18 -0.59 3.48
CA MET A 18 -1.74 -0.41 3.32
C MET A 18 -1.27 0.96 3.83
N ALA A 19 -2.02 2.03 3.56
CA ALA A 19 -1.68 3.38 4.04
C ALA A 19 -1.74 3.52 5.57
N ILE A 20 -2.63 2.78 6.23
CA ILE A 20 -2.75 2.77 7.69
C ILE A 20 -1.65 1.90 8.33
N CYS A 21 -1.42 0.71 7.79
CA CYS A 21 -0.52 -0.26 8.41
C CYS A 21 0.97 0.01 8.09
N ALA A 22 1.31 0.64 6.96
CA ALA A 22 2.70 0.92 6.63
C ALA A 22 3.41 1.85 7.64
N PRO A 23 2.81 2.98 8.08
CA PRO A 23 3.39 3.82 9.14
C PRO A 23 3.47 3.09 10.49
N LEU A 24 2.48 2.25 10.80
CA LEU A 24 2.49 1.43 12.02
C LEU A 24 3.61 0.37 12.01
N GLY A 25 4.15 0.05 10.84
CA GLY A 25 5.33 -0.79 10.71
C GLY A 25 6.61 -0.18 11.28
N ILE A 26 6.75 1.14 11.27
CA ILE A 26 7.95 1.85 11.76
C ILE A 26 8.24 1.55 13.24
N PRO A 27 7.29 1.74 14.19
CA PRO A 27 7.53 1.41 15.58
C PRO A 27 7.82 -0.08 15.78
N ILE A 28 7.17 -0.98 15.03
CA ILE A 28 7.44 -2.42 15.09
C ILE A 28 8.90 -2.71 14.71
N GLY A 29 9.40 -2.10 13.63
CA GLY A 29 10.80 -2.23 13.23
C GLY A 29 11.77 -1.72 14.30
N LEU A 30 11.47 -0.56 14.89
CA LEU A 30 12.26 0.01 15.99
C LEU A 30 12.31 -0.91 17.21
N PHE A 31 11.19 -1.52 17.59
CA PHE A 31 11.13 -2.44 18.73
C PHE A 31 11.88 -3.75 18.50
N ILE A 32 11.90 -4.27 17.27
CA ILE A 32 12.51 -5.57 16.96
C ILE A 32 14.05 -5.49 16.96
N GLY A 33 14.64 -4.41 16.44
CA GLY A 33 16.10 -4.34 16.31
C GLY A 33 16.68 -2.94 16.13
N GLY A 34 15.92 -1.89 16.45
CA GLY A 34 16.38 -0.51 16.34
C GLY A 34 16.27 0.08 14.93
N PRO A 35 16.96 1.21 14.65
CA PRO A 35 16.76 2.00 13.44
C PRO A 35 17.01 1.26 12.12
N ALA A 36 17.93 0.29 12.11
CA ALA A 36 18.22 -0.53 10.93
C ALA A 36 17.04 -1.41 10.49
N PHE A 37 16.11 -1.72 11.40
CA PHE A 37 14.96 -2.59 11.13
C PHE A 37 13.69 -1.83 10.77
N ILE A 38 13.73 -0.50 10.65
CA ILE A 38 12.58 0.31 10.21
C ILE A 38 12.06 -0.20 8.85
N GLY A 39 12.94 -0.52 7.91
CA GLY A 39 12.55 -1.04 6.60
C GLY A 39 11.80 -2.37 6.69
N ALA A 40 12.27 -3.29 7.53
CA ALA A 40 11.59 -4.56 7.79
C ALA A 40 10.23 -4.35 8.48
N GLY A 41 10.16 -3.41 9.42
CA GLY A 41 8.92 -3.01 10.09
C GLY A 41 7.88 -2.46 9.11
N VAL A 42 8.28 -1.53 8.23
CA VAL A 42 7.39 -0.98 7.19
C VAL A 42 6.93 -2.09 6.24
N ALA A 43 7.81 -2.99 5.81
CA ALA A 43 7.45 -4.12 4.95
C ALA A 43 6.40 -5.04 5.62
N LEU A 44 6.56 -5.33 6.92
CA LEU A 44 5.58 -6.06 7.72
C LEU A 44 4.25 -5.30 7.77
N GLY A 45 4.27 -4.00 8.08
CA GLY A 45 3.08 -3.15 8.09
C GLY A 45 2.31 -3.19 6.76
N VAL A 46 3.03 -3.05 5.64
CA VAL A 46 2.43 -3.16 4.30
C VAL A 46 1.82 -4.54 4.05
N SER A 47 2.51 -5.62 4.42
CA SER A 47 2.02 -6.99 4.22
C SER A 47 0.72 -7.27 5.00
N ILE A 48 0.63 -6.78 6.24
CA ILE A 48 -0.57 -6.87 7.08
C ILE A 48 -1.71 -6.04 6.48
N GLY A 49 -1.42 -4.79 6.09
CA GLY A 49 -2.41 -3.92 5.45
C GLY A 49 -2.95 -4.50 4.15
N LEU A 50 -2.09 -5.14 3.36
CA LEU A 50 -2.47 -5.83 2.13
C LEU A 50 -3.40 -7.02 2.42
N ALA A 51 -3.06 -7.86 3.39
CA ALA A 51 -3.87 -9.03 3.75
C ALA A 51 -5.28 -8.62 4.25
N ILE A 52 -5.36 -7.66 5.18
CA ILE A 52 -6.62 -7.16 5.72
C ILE A 52 -7.44 -6.47 4.63
N GLY A 53 -6.80 -5.59 3.86
CA GLY A 53 -7.46 -4.87 2.77
C GLY A 53 -8.00 -5.80 1.70
N ALA A 54 -7.24 -6.84 1.33
CA ALA A 54 -7.67 -7.85 0.35
C ALA A 54 -8.86 -8.68 0.86
N ALA A 55 -8.86 -9.05 2.14
CA ALA A 55 -9.97 -9.80 2.75
C ALA A 55 -11.28 -9.01 2.72
N ILE A 56 -11.24 -7.74 3.14
CA ILE A 56 -12.42 -6.84 3.13
C ILE A 56 -12.86 -6.54 1.70
N GLU A 57 -11.91 -6.33 0.79
CA GLU A 57 -12.23 -6.09 -0.61
C GLU A 57 -12.89 -7.31 -1.26
N ALA A 58 -12.45 -8.54 -0.92
CA ALA A 58 -13.08 -9.77 -1.40
C ALA A 58 -14.54 -9.89 -0.93
N GLU A 59 -14.83 -9.50 0.31
CA GLU A 59 -16.21 -9.48 0.83
C GLU A 59 -17.09 -8.47 0.06
N HIS A 60 -16.59 -7.26 -0.15
CA HIS A 60 -17.30 -6.25 -0.92
C HIS A 60 -17.42 -6.57 -2.42
N ARG A 61 -16.47 -7.32 -2.98
CA ARG A 61 -16.54 -7.87 -4.33
C ARG A 61 -17.71 -8.85 -4.46
N LYS A 62 -17.83 -9.79 -3.51
CA LYS A 62 -18.96 -10.75 -3.45
C LYS A 62 -20.31 -10.04 -3.30
N ALA A 63 -20.36 -8.94 -2.56
CA ALA A 63 -21.56 -8.12 -2.39
C ALA A 63 -21.91 -7.23 -3.62
N GLY A 64 -21.14 -7.29 -4.71
CA GLY A 64 -21.37 -6.49 -5.92
C GLY A 64 -21.15 -4.98 -5.72
N ARG A 65 -20.40 -4.60 -4.67
CA ARG A 65 -20.14 -3.19 -4.30
C ARG A 65 -18.86 -2.63 -4.92
N ILE A 66 -18.13 -3.42 -5.71
CA ILE A 66 -16.88 -3.01 -6.36
C ILE A 66 -17.12 -2.77 -7.85
N ARG A 67 -16.68 -1.61 -8.34
CA ARG A 67 -16.60 -1.30 -9.76
C ARG A 67 -15.16 -1.49 -10.26
N PRO A 68 -14.98 -1.95 -11.51
CA PRO A 68 -13.66 -1.96 -12.13
C PRO A 68 -13.13 -0.53 -12.28
N LEU A 69 -11.80 -0.41 -12.34
CA LEU A 69 -11.11 0.84 -12.64
C LEU A 69 -11.42 1.29 -14.06
N THR A 70 -11.54 2.60 -14.27
CA THR A 70 -11.58 3.15 -15.64
C THR A 70 -10.17 3.11 -16.25
N LYS A 71 -10.07 3.15 -17.59
CA LYS A 71 -8.77 3.17 -18.28
C LYS A 71 -7.88 4.34 -17.83
N GLU A 72 -8.48 5.47 -17.46
CA GLU A 72 -7.77 6.63 -16.94
C GLU A 72 -7.23 6.41 -15.52
N GLU A 73 -8.03 5.82 -14.63
CA GLU A 73 -7.63 5.48 -13.26
C GLU A 73 -6.50 4.43 -13.27
N GLU A 74 -6.60 3.42 -14.13
CA GLU A 74 -5.57 2.40 -14.30
C GLU A 74 -4.24 3.00 -14.80
N ARG A 75 -4.31 3.93 -15.76
CA ARG A 75 -3.12 4.65 -16.25
C ARG A 75 -2.47 5.48 -15.14
N ARG A 76 -3.27 6.21 -14.34
CA ARG A 76 -2.76 6.99 -13.20
C ARG A 76 -2.11 6.07 -12.15
N LYS A 77 -2.72 4.92 -11.84
CA LYS A 77 -2.16 3.93 -10.92
C LYS A 77 -0.84 3.34 -11.42
N LYS A 78 -0.74 3.01 -12.70
CA LYS A 78 0.52 2.52 -13.30
C LYS A 78 1.62 3.58 -13.22
N ILE A 79 1.30 4.84 -13.54
CA ILE A 79 2.26 5.95 -13.43
C ILE A 79 2.67 6.15 -11.98
N SER A 80 1.74 6.15 -11.02
CA SER A 80 2.08 6.35 -9.60
C SER A 80 2.94 5.22 -9.06
N VAL A 81 2.66 3.97 -9.44
CA VAL A 81 3.49 2.82 -9.08
C VAL A 81 4.89 2.94 -9.70
N PHE A 82 4.98 3.31 -10.98
CA PHE A 82 6.25 3.45 -11.68
C PHE A 82 7.12 4.56 -11.07
N VAL A 83 6.52 5.72 -10.79
CA VAL A 83 7.18 6.84 -10.08
C VAL A 83 7.63 6.38 -8.69
N GLY A 84 6.78 5.68 -7.94
CA GLY A 84 7.13 5.15 -6.62
C GLY A 84 8.32 4.19 -6.65
N VAL A 85 8.37 3.28 -7.63
CA VAL A 85 9.49 2.34 -7.81
C VAL A 85 10.77 3.08 -8.19
N ILE A 86 10.71 4.07 -9.09
CA ILE A 86 11.89 4.87 -9.45
C ILE A 86 12.44 5.62 -8.24
N VAL A 87 11.57 6.31 -7.48
CA VAL A 87 11.97 7.05 -6.28
C VAL A 87 12.57 6.10 -5.23
N PHE A 88 11.99 4.92 -5.05
CA PHE A 88 12.52 3.91 -4.15
C PHE A 88 13.91 3.41 -4.57
N LEU A 89 14.12 3.13 -5.86
CA LEU A 89 15.42 2.70 -6.38
C LEU A 89 16.50 3.77 -6.21
N ILE A 90 16.16 5.04 -6.47
CA ILE A 90 17.08 6.17 -6.25
C ILE A 90 17.43 6.28 -4.76
N GLY A 91 16.43 6.22 -3.86
CA GLY A 91 16.66 6.25 -2.42
C GLY A 91 17.53 5.09 -1.94
N ALA A 92 17.30 3.88 -2.45
CA ALA A 92 18.11 2.71 -2.14
C ALA A 92 19.55 2.86 -2.65
N LEU A 93 19.75 3.37 -3.87
CA LEU A 93 21.08 3.64 -4.43
C LEU A 93 21.85 4.64 -3.56
N VAL A 94 21.22 5.75 -3.17
CA VAL A 94 21.83 6.76 -2.29
C VAL A 94 22.20 6.17 -0.94
N ALA A 95 21.32 5.36 -0.35
CA ALA A 95 21.59 4.69 0.93
C ALA A 95 22.78 3.72 0.85
N VAL A 96 22.90 2.96 -0.25
CA VAL A 96 24.05 2.06 -0.49
C VAL A 96 25.34 2.87 -0.66
N LEU A 97 25.31 3.94 -1.45
CA LEU A 97 26.48 4.82 -1.62
C LEU A 97 26.94 5.40 -0.27
N MET A 98 26.01 5.87 0.56
CA MET A 98 26.34 6.36 1.91
C MET A 98 26.88 5.29 2.86
N LEU A 99 26.55 4.02 2.66
CA LEU A 99 27.10 2.91 3.46
C LEU A 99 28.52 2.50 3.03
N VAL A 100 28.87 2.76 1.77
CA VAL A 100 30.17 2.38 1.18
C VAL A 100 31.19 3.53 1.23
N SER A 101 30.73 4.76 1.38
CA SER A 101 31.56 5.98 1.52
C SER A 101 32.00 6.19 2.97
#